data_AF-A0A8B6GBI4-F1
#
_entry.id   AF-A0A8B6GBI4-F1
#
_cell.length_a   1.000
_cell.length_b   1.000
_cell.length_c   1.000
_cell.angle_alpha   90.00
_cell.angle_beta   90.00
_cell.angle_gamma   90.00
#
_symmetry.space_group_name_H-M   'P 1'
#
loop_
_entity.id
_entity.type
_entity.pdbx_description
1 polymer ?
#
loop_
_entity_poly.entity_id
_entity_poly.type
_entity_poly.pdbx_seq_one_letter_code
_entity_poly.pdbx_strand_id
1 'polypeptide(L)'
;MEYTFESKPGTTGFILCCQCGTQIEPNPSNMCVACLRTQVDITEGIPKQGVLYFCRNCERYLQPPNHWVAAQLESRELLSVCLKKLGGGLKTVRLIDAGFVWTEPHSQRIKTKLTVQKEVLNGAVLQQVFVVEFIVKNHMCDDCHRVEAKDFWRACVQIRQKTKHKKTFYYLEQIILKHKAHVNTVNIKPCHEGLDFFYIQQQDARKL
;
A
#
# COMPACT_ATOMS: atom_id res chain seq x y z
N MET A 1 -39.92 -11.63 -46.92
CA MET A 1 -40.72 -10.97 -45.87
C MET A 1 -40.12 -11.38 -44.54
N GLU A 2 -39.18 -10.57 -44.06
CA GLU A 2 -38.58 -10.74 -42.73
C GLU A 2 -39.50 -10.02 -41.73
N TYR A 3 -40.10 -10.79 -40.82
CA TYR A 3 -40.94 -10.25 -39.76
C TYR A 3 -40.06 -9.73 -38.63
N THR A 4 -39.96 -8.42 -38.50
CA THR A 4 -39.41 -7.74 -37.33
C THR A 4 -40.38 -7.86 -36.14
N PHE A 5 -39.96 -8.55 -35.08
CA PHE A 5 -40.66 -8.55 -33.79
C PHE A 5 -40.43 -7.21 -33.08
N GLU A 6 -41.42 -6.32 -33.12
CA GLU A 6 -41.46 -5.15 -32.23
C GLU A 6 -41.86 -5.59 -30.82
N SER A 7 -40.92 -5.57 -29.88
CA SER A 7 -41.18 -5.77 -28.46
C SER A 7 -41.91 -4.55 -27.90
N LYS A 8 -43.17 -4.71 -27.49
CA LYS A 8 -43.93 -3.68 -26.77
C LYS A 8 -43.17 -3.28 -25.49
N PRO A 9 -43.00 -1.99 -25.18
CA PRO A 9 -42.38 -1.57 -23.92
C PRO A 9 -43.28 -2.00 -22.77
N GLY A 10 -42.75 -2.86 -21.88
CA GLY A 10 -43.44 -3.28 -20.68
C GLY A 10 -43.82 -2.08 -19.83
N THR A 11 -45.09 -1.96 -19.48
CA THR A 11 -45.59 -0.89 -18.62
C THR A 11 -45.04 -1.12 -17.21
N THR A 12 -44.04 -0.35 -16.79
CA THR A 12 -43.52 -0.40 -15.43
C THR A 12 -44.59 0.16 -14.49
N GLY A 13 -45.15 -0.70 -13.63
CA GLY A 13 -46.08 -0.26 -12.59
C GLY A 13 -45.30 0.52 -11.53
N PHE A 14 -45.85 1.64 -11.04
CA PHE A 14 -45.25 2.43 -9.97
C PHE A 14 -45.89 2.08 -8.61
N ILE A 15 -45.08 2.02 -7.56
CA ILE A 15 -45.54 1.87 -6.17
C ILE A 15 -45.23 3.13 -5.37
N LEU A 16 -45.90 3.33 -4.23
CA LEU A 16 -45.58 4.41 -3.31
C LEU A 16 -44.55 3.94 -2.28
N CYS A 17 -43.56 4.79 -1.98
CA CYS A 17 -42.62 4.57 -0.89
C CYS A 17 -43.35 4.45 0.46
N CYS A 18 -43.05 3.42 1.24
CA CYS A 18 -43.72 3.14 2.51
C CYS A 18 -43.52 4.21 3.61
N GLN A 19 -42.54 5.11 3.47
CA GLN A 19 -42.29 6.19 4.44
C GLN A 19 -42.77 7.57 3.99
N CYS A 20 -42.46 7.97 2.76
CA CYS A 20 -42.70 9.34 2.29
C CYS A 20 -43.79 9.45 1.22
N GLY A 21 -44.34 8.32 0.75
CA GLY A 21 -45.41 8.32 -0.27
C GLY A 21 -44.96 8.72 -1.68
N THR A 22 -43.66 8.87 -1.96
CA THR A 22 -43.15 9.17 -3.31
C THR A 22 -43.36 7.99 -4.26
N GLN A 23 -43.77 8.25 -5.50
CA GLN A 23 -43.85 7.22 -6.55
C GLN A 23 -42.45 6.72 -6.92
N ILE A 24 -42.25 5.41 -6.87
CA ILE A 24 -41.01 4.72 -7.19
C ILE A 24 -41.27 3.49 -8.06
N GLU A 25 -40.25 3.05 -8.79
CA GLU A 25 -40.28 1.72 -9.40
C GLU A 25 -40.20 0.64 -8.31
N PRO A 26 -40.89 -0.49 -8.47
CA PRO A 26 -40.88 -1.59 -7.52
C PRO A 26 -39.46 -2.05 -7.24
N ASN A 27 -39.05 -1.95 -5.97
CA ASN A 27 -37.77 -2.42 -5.50
C ASN A 27 -37.97 -3.32 -4.28
N PRO A 28 -37.03 -4.21 -3.95
CA PRO A 28 -37.23 -5.21 -2.89
C PRO A 28 -37.38 -4.60 -1.48
N SER A 29 -37.03 -3.32 -1.29
CA SER A 29 -37.18 -2.61 -0.03
C SER A 29 -38.48 -1.81 0.07
N ASN A 30 -39.26 -1.66 -1.00
CA ASN A 30 -40.44 -0.79 -1.12
C ASN A 30 -40.21 0.66 -0.61
N MET A 31 -38.97 1.13 -0.67
CA MET A 31 -38.51 2.41 -0.15
C MET A 31 -37.82 3.23 -1.23
N CYS A 32 -38.02 4.54 -1.26
CA CYS A 32 -37.28 5.41 -2.16
C CYS A 32 -35.81 5.52 -1.73
N VAL A 33 -34.92 5.85 -2.68
CA VAL A 33 -33.48 5.97 -2.44
C VAL A 33 -33.16 6.98 -1.33
N ALA A 34 -33.95 8.05 -1.20
CA ALA A 34 -33.76 9.06 -0.16
C ALA A 34 -34.03 8.49 1.25
N CYS A 35 -35.19 7.83 1.45
CA CYS A 35 -35.53 7.21 2.72
C CYS A 35 -34.57 6.07 3.09
N LEU A 36 -34.12 5.30 2.10
CA LEU A 36 -33.15 4.21 2.31
C LEU A 36 -31.80 4.75 2.81
N ARG A 37 -31.31 5.86 2.23
CA ARG A 37 -30.05 6.53 2.63
C ARG A 37 -30.12 7.15 4.02
N THR A 38 -31.30 7.59 4.47
CA THR A 38 -31.47 8.13 5.83
C THR A 38 -31.49 7.05 6.91
N GLN A 39 -31.91 5.83 6.57
CA GLN A 39 -32.00 4.74 7.55
C GLN A 39 -30.75 3.86 7.61
N VAL A 40 -30.04 3.69 6.49
CA VAL A 40 -28.89 2.79 6.40
C VAL A 40 -27.67 3.55 5.94
N ASP A 41 -26.67 3.68 6.82
CA ASP A 41 -25.34 4.17 6.47
C ASP A 41 -24.41 2.98 6.18
N ILE A 42 -23.95 2.88 4.94
CA ILE A 42 -23.02 1.82 4.51
C ILE A 42 -21.61 2.06 5.08
N THR A 43 -21.32 3.30 5.48
CA THR A 43 -19.97 3.71 5.93
C THR A 43 -19.72 3.43 7.41
N GLU A 44 -20.68 2.85 8.12
CA GLU A 44 -20.52 2.43 9.52
C GLU A 44 -19.37 1.43 9.65
N GLY A 45 -18.35 1.79 10.44
CA GLY A 45 -17.15 0.97 10.66
C GLY A 45 -15.95 1.30 9.76
N ILE A 46 -16.09 2.21 8.78
CA ILE A 46 -14.95 2.69 7.98
C ILE A 46 -14.39 3.98 8.60
N PRO A 47 -13.10 4.01 8.99
CA PRO A 47 -12.50 5.23 9.51
C PRO A 47 -12.41 6.29 8.41
N LYS A 48 -13.00 7.47 8.66
CA LYS A 48 -12.96 8.63 7.75
C LYS A 48 -11.62 9.39 7.81
N GLN A 49 -10.78 9.08 8.81
CA GLN A 49 -9.45 9.62 8.97
C GLN A 49 -8.42 8.52 9.19
N GLY A 50 -7.25 8.67 8.57
CA GLY A 50 -6.12 7.75 8.71
C GLY A 50 -4.79 8.48 8.81
N VAL A 51 -3.78 7.78 9.33
CA VAL A 51 -2.40 8.28 9.36
C VAL A 51 -1.53 7.44 8.44
N LEU A 52 -0.82 8.10 7.54
CA LEU A 52 0.21 7.51 6.70
C LEU A 52 1.57 7.95 7.20
N TYR A 53 2.54 7.05 7.17
CA TYR A 53 3.90 7.35 7.54
C TYR A 53 4.77 7.46 6.29
N PHE A 54 5.54 8.54 6.20
CA PHE A 54 6.40 8.87 5.07
C PHE A 54 7.83 9.10 5.53
N CYS A 55 8.79 8.48 4.85
CA CYS A 55 10.20 8.68 5.13
C CYS A 55 10.80 9.73 4.19
N ARG A 56 11.34 10.81 4.78
CA ARG A 56 11.93 11.93 4.04
C ARG A 56 13.19 11.55 3.26
N ASN A 57 14.01 10.64 3.80
CA ASN A 57 15.33 10.33 3.22
C ASN A 57 15.25 9.40 2.00
N CYS A 58 14.22 8.54 1.92
CA CYS A 58 14.08 7.56 0.84
C CYS A 58 12.78 7.71 0.04
N GLU A 59 11.94 8.69 0.40
CA GLU A 59 10.64 8.99 -0.25
C GLU A 59 9.68 7.79 -0.31
N ARG A 60 9.73 6.93 0.71
CA ARG A 60 8.86 5.74 0.81
C ARG A 60 7.74 5.96 1.82
N TYR A 61 6.60 5.34 1.54
CA TYR A 61 5.47 5.24 2.44
C TYR A 61 5.48 3.90 3.18
N LEU A 62 5.11 3.92 4.46
CA LEU A 62 4.94 2.71 5.25
C LEU A 62 3.60 2.05 4.92
N GLN A 63 3.69 0.84 4.39
CA GLN A 63 2.58 -0.09 4.25
C GLN A 63 2.59 -1.04 5.47
N PRO A 64 1.51 -1.06 6.29
CA PRO A 64 1.38 -2.05 7.36
C PRO A 64 1.48 -3.48 6.78
N PRO A 65 2.15 -4.43 7.44
CA PRO A 65 2.67 -4.38 8.83
C PRO A 65 4.03 -3.69 9.01
N ASN A 66 4.97 -3.75 8.06
CA ASN A 66 6.30 -3.11 8.20
C ASN A 66 7.06 -2.95 6.87
N HIS A 67 6.35 -2.81 5.75
CA HIS A 67 6.97 -2.72 4.42
C HIS A 67 6.99 -1.28 3.93
N TRP A 68 8.10 -0.84 3.33
CA TRP A 68 8.24 0.51 2.80
C TRP A 68 8.20 0.50 1.28
N VAL A 69 7.23 1.20 0.69
CA VAL A 69 7.00 1.25 -0.75
C VAL A 69 7.27 2.65 -1.27
N ALA A 70 8.05 2.76 -2.34
CA ALA A 70 8.21 4.01 -3.05
C ALA A 70 6.91 4.32 -3.81
N ALA A 71 6.35 5.49 -3.58
CA ALA A 71 5.12 5.92 -4.25
C ALA A 71 5.16 7.43 -4.47
N GLN A 72 4.75 7.86 -5.66
CA GLN A 72 4.59 9.28 -5.98
C GLN A 72 3.23 9.77 -5.47
N LEU A 73 3.10 11.10 -5.32
CA LEU A 73 1.80 11.71 -5.06
C LEU A 73 0.83 11.38 -6.20
N GLU A 74 -0.43 11.12 -5.86
CA GLU A 74 -1.50 10.75 -6.81
C GLU A 74 -1.21 9.50 -7.67
N SER A 75 -0.31 8.62 -7.21
CA SER A 75 0.01 7.36 -7.89
C SER A 75 -0.90 6.19 -7.49
N ARG A 76 -0.94 5.16 -8.34
CA ARG A 76 -1.66 3.91 -8.07
C ARG A 76 -1.07 3.19 -6.85
N GLU A 77 0.24 3.25 -6.68
CA GLU A 77 0.97 2.64 -5.57
C GLU A 77 0.51 3.25 -4.24
N LEU A 78 0.42 4.58 -4.17
CA LEU A 78 -0.07 5.31 -3.00
C LEU A 78 -1.53 4.96 -2.68
N LEU A 79 -2.37 4.84 -3.71
CA LEU A 79 -3.77 4.43 -3.55
C LEU A 79 -3.86 3.04 -2.92
N SER A 80 -2.98 2.11 -3.34
CA SER A 80 -2.90 0.78 -2.74
C SER A 80 -2.53 0.82 -1.24
N VAL A 81 -1.64 1.72 -0.84
CA VAL A 81 -1.25 1.91 0.57
C VAL A 81 -2.43 2.45 1.38
N CYS A 82 -3.14 3.44 0.85
CA CYS A 82 -4.35 4.00 1.47
C CYS A 82 -5.45 2.94 1.66
N LEU A 83 -5.76 2.15 0.62
CA LEU A 83 -6.78 1.10 0.70
C LEU A 83 -6.40 0.00 1.70
N LYS A 84 -5.12 -0.43 1.71
CA LYS A 84 -4.64 -1.42 2.69
C LYS A 84 -4.74 -0.91 4.12
N LYS A 85 -4.50 0.39 4.35
CA LYS A 85 -4.66 1.01 5.67
C LYS A 85 -6.11 0.99 6.16
N LEU A 86 -7.07 1.10 5.24
CA LEU A 86 -8.51 1.00 5.51
C LEU A 86 -9.03 -0.45 5.56
N GLY A 87 -8.18 -1.43 5.24
CA GLY A 87 -8.56 -2.82 4.93
C GLY A 87 -9.32 -3.59 6.02
N GLY A 88 -9.46 -3.07 7.23
CA GLY A 88 -10.38 -3.60 8.24
C GLY A 88 -11.85 -3.30 7.92
N GLY A 89 -12.16 -2.06 7.51
CA GLY A 89 -13.53 -1.62 7.21
C GLY A 89 -14.00 -1.92 5.78
N LEU A 90 -13.07 -2.12 4.84
CA LEU A 90 -13.39 -2.40 3.44
C LEU A 90 -13.70 -3.88 3.14
N LYS A 91 -13.60 -4.80 4.12
CA LYS A 91 -13.93 -6.22 3.90
C LYS A 91 -15.43 -6.49 3.81
N THR A 92 -16.23 -5.65 4.46
CA THR A 92 -17.69 -5.79 4.54
C THR A 92 -18.42 -5.11 3.38
N VAL A 93 -17.71 -4.31 2.58
CA VAL A 93 -18.28 -3.52 1.48
C VAL A 93 -17.51 -3.81 0.19
N ARG A 94 -18.19 -3.79 -0.94
CA ARG A 94 -17.57 -3.92 -2.25
C ARG A 94 -17.08 -2.54 -2.71
N LEU A 95 -15.79 -2.40 -2.96
CA LEU A 95 -15.23 -1.19 -3.56
C LEU A 95 -15.52 -1.19 -5.06
N ILE A 96 -16.15 -0.12 -5.58
CA ILE A 96 -16.37 0.08 -7.02
C ILE A 96 -15.24 0.92 -7.61
N ASP A 97 -14.99 2.06 -7.00
CA ASP A 97 -14.08 3.08 -7.53
C ASP A 97 -13.34 3.79 -6.39
N ALA A 98 -12.12 4.21 -6.68
CA ALA A 98 -11.26 4.94 -5.76
C ALA A 98 -10.43 5.95 -6.55
N GLY A 99 -10.42 7.19 -6.09
CA GLY A 99 -9.66 8.27 -6.70
C GLY A 99 -9.12 9.25 -5.67
N PHE A 100 -8.15 10.06 -6.08
CA PHE A 100 -7.68 11.17 -5.25
C PHE A 100 -8.55 12.40 -5.47
N VAL A 101 -8.71 13.18 -4.40
CA VAL A 101 -9.22 14.54 -4.47
C VAL A 101 -8.01 15.45 -4.29
N TRP A 102 -7.82 16.37 -5.23
CA TRP A 102 -6.71 17.31 -5.17
C TRP A 102 -6.69 18.04 -3.81
N THR A 103 -5.51 18.10 -3.22
CA THR A 103 -5.23 18.77 -1.97
C THR A 103 -3.96 19.58 -2.13
N GLU A 104 -3.91 20.74 -1.47
CA GLU A 104 -2.73 21.62 -1.48
C GLU A 104 -1.45 20.84 -1.08
N PRO A 105 -0.35 20.92 -1.84
CA PRO A 105 0.88 20.14 -1.58
C PRO A 105 1.46 20.28 -0.17
N HIS A 106 1.30 21.44 0.45
CA HIS A 106 1.86 21.75 1.77
C HIS A 106 0.97 21.29 2.94
N SER A 107 -0.26 20.84 2.65
CA SER A 107 -1.23 20.50 3.69
C SER A 107 -0.87 19.24 4.49
N GLN A 108 0.09 18.43 4.01
CA GLN A 108 0.43 17.11 4.54
C GLN A 108 -0.81 16.22 4.71
N ARG A 109 -1.82 16.43 3.88
CA ARG A 109 -3.09 15.70 3.88
C ARG A 109 -3.32 15.17 2.48
N ILE A 110 -3.80 13.95 2.40
CA ILE A 110 -4.16 13.29 1.15
C ILE A 110 -5.63 12.90 1.29
N LYS A 111 -6.48 13.40 0.40
CA LYS A 111 -7.90 13.05 0.39
C LYS A 111 -8.16 12.02 -0.70
N THR A 112 -8.84 10.94 -0.35
CA THR A 112 -9.27 9.91 -1.29
C THR A 112 -10.78 9.84 -1.32
N LYS A 113 -11.37 9.88 -2.51
CA LYS A 113 -12.79 9.65 -2.75
C LYS A 113 -12.97 8.16 -3.01
N LEU A 114 -13.79 7.52 -2.20
CA LEU A 114 -14.12 6.11 -2.31
C LEU A 114 -15.60 5.95 -2.65
N THR A 115 -15.87 5.07 -3.61
CA THR A 115 -17.22 4.67 -3.99
C THR A 115 -17.41 3.22 -3.57
N VAL A 116 -18.26 3.00 -2.57
CA VAL A 116 -18.55 1.68 -2.01
C VAL A 116 -19.98 1.24 -2.30
N GLN A 117 -20.15 -0.06 -2.36
CA GLN A 117 -21.41 -0.73 -2.62
C GLN A 117 -21.64 -1.81 -1.56
N LYS A 118 -22.85 -1.84 -1.01
CA LYS A 118 -23.26 -2.88 -0.05
C LYS A 118 -24.70 -3.27 -0.33
N GLU A 119 -24.98 -4.56 -0.15
CA GLU A 119 -26.34 -5.08 -0.15
C GLU A 119 -27.02 -4.74 1.18
N VAL A 120 -28.20 -4.15 1.06
CA VAL A 120 -29.04 -3.68 2.15
C VAL A 120 -30.31 -4.56 2.20
N LEU A 121 -31.27 -4.21 3.06
CA LEU A 121 -32.55 -4.87 3.28
C LEU A 121 -33.15 -5.46 1.99
N ASN A 122 -33.37 -6.77 2.01
CA ASN A 122 -33.97 -7.58 0.95
C ASN A 122 -33.23 -7.58 -0.40
N GLY A 123 -31.91 -7.35 -0.42
CA GLY A 123 -31.10 -7.45 -1.64
C GLY A 123 -31.09 -6.17 -2.49
N ALA A 124 -31.60 -5.05 -1.97
CA ALA A 124 -31.39 -3.76 -2.58
C ALA A 124 -29.92 -3.36 -2.46
N VAL A 125 -29.31 -2.98 -3.59
CA VAL A 125 -27.90 -2.59 -3.63
C VAL A 125 -27.80 -1.07 -3.53
N LEU A 126 -27.15 -0.57 -2.49
CA LEU A 126 -26.93 0.86 -2.31
C LEU A 126 -25.46 1.20 -2.57
N GLN A 127 -25.25 2.27 -3.34
CA GLN A 127 -23.93 2.84 -3.61
C GLN A 127 -23.80 4.19 -2.89
N GLN A 128 -22.69 4.36 -2.19
CA GLN A 128 -22.38 5.57 -1.43
C GLN A 128 -20.96 6.03 -1.73
N VAL A 129 -20.81 7.34 -1.82
CA VAL A 129 -19.54 8.01 -2.07
C VAL A 129 -19.16 8.77 -0.81
N PHE A 130 -17.93 8.59 -0.34
CA PHE A 130 -17.39 9.33 0.79
C PHE A 130 -15.92 9.66 0.58
N VAL A 131 -15.43 10.64 1.32
CA VAL A 131 -14.04 11.07 1.28
C VAL A 131 -13.35 10.65 2.57
N VAL A 132 -12.19 10.02 2.45
CA VAL A 132 -11.30 9.69 3.55
C VAL A 132 -10.10 10.63 3.52
N GLU A 133 -9.79 11.21 4.67
CA GLU A 133 -8.65 12.09 4.86
C GLU A 133 -7.48 11.33 5.51
N PHE A 134 -6.33 11.31 4.84
CA PHE A 134 -5.10 10.75 5.36
C PHE A 134 -4.13 11.85 5.75
N ILE A 135 -3.71 11.85 7.02
CA ILE A 135 -2.67 12.76 7.53
C ILE A 135 -1.31 12.08 7.31
N VAL A 136 -0.42 12.75 6.59
CA VAL A 136 0.94 12.28 6.34
C VAL A 136 1.82 12.72 7.50
N LYS A 137 2.34 11.75 8.27
CA LYS A 137 3.33 11.97 9.31
C LYS A 137 4.70 11.51 8.83
N ASN A 138 5.72 12.27 9.19
CA ASN A 138 7.09 11.89 8.91
C ASN A 138 7.54 10.81 9.88
N HIS A 139 8.05 9.71 9.36
CA HIS A 139 8.64 8.62 10.14
C HIS A 139 9.82 8.04 9.37
N MET A 140 10.86 7.71 10.09
CA MET A 140 12.08 7.20 9.48
C MET A 140 11.95 5.72 9.13
N CYS A 141 12.47 5.32 7.96
CA CYS A 141 12.55 3.91 7.60
C CYS A 141 13.66 3.22 8.39
N ASP A 142 13.54 1.92 8.71
CA ASP A 142 14.57 1.21 9.48
C ASP A 142 15.94 1.24 8.80
N ASP A 143 15.96 1.13 7.47
CA ASP A 143 17.20 1.20 6.69
C ASP A 143 17.84 2.59 6.78
N CYS A 144 17.03 3.63 6.72
CA CYS A 144 17.44 5.02 6.84
C CYS A 144 17.98 5.28 8.25
N HIS A 145 17.27 4.77 9.26
CA HIS A 145 17.64 4.92 10.67
C HIS A 145 19.00 4.28 10.96
N ARG A 146 19.30 3.12 10.36
CA ARG A 146 20.63 2.50 10.47
C ARG A 146 21.74 3.37 9.88
N VAL A 147 21.49 4.00 8.73
CA VAL A 147 22.49 4.89 8.09
C VAL A 147 22.79 6.09 8.99
N GLU A 148 21.78 6.74 9.58
CA GLU A 148 21.98 7.86 10.50
C GLU A 148 22.62 7.42 11.83
N ALA A 149 22.25 6.25 12.35
CA ALA A 149 22.85 5.67 13.55
C ALA A 149 24.31 5.19 13.35
N LYS A 150 24.84 5.24 12.11
CA LYS A 150 26.16 4.69 11.73
C LYS A 150 26.29 3.18 12.00
N ASP A 151 25.16 2.47 12.06
CA ASP A 151 25.11 1.01 12.18
C ASP A 151 25.25 0.38 10.79
N PHE A 152 26.48 0.40 10.28
CA PHE A 152 26.77 0.03 8.89
C PHE A 152 26.82 -1.49 8.64
N TRP A 153 27.08 -2.32 9.65
CA TRP A 153 27.24 -3.78 9.47
C TRP A 153 26.84 -4.56 10.72
N ARG A 154 26.33 -5.78 10.54
CA ARG A 154 26.00 -6.72 11.64
C ARG A 154 26.98 -7.87 11.75
N ALA A 155 27.67 -8.20 10.67
CA ALA A 155 28.68 -9.26 10.63
C ALA A 155 29.93 -8.77 9.90
N CYS A 156 31.10 -9.24 10.34
CA CYS A 156 32.37 -9.00 9.66
C CYS A 156 33.12 -10.32 9.47
N VAL A 157 33.74 -10.50 8.31
CA VAL A 157 34.66 -11.61 8.03
C VAL A 157 36.05 -11.03 7.86
N GLN A 158 36.96 -11.46 8.72
CA GLN A 158 38.33 -10.96 8.77
C GLN A 158 39.27 -12.00 8.18
N ILE A 159 39.85 -11.71 7.02
CA ILE A 159 40.84 -12.57 6.38
C ILE A 159 42.22 -12.05 6.76
N ARG A 160 43.07 -12.90 7.34
CA ARG A 160 44.44 -12.55 7.77
C ARG A 160 45.43 -13.58 7.27
N GLN A 161 46.57 -13.11 6.78
CA GLN A 161 47.68 -13.97 6.38
C GLN A 161 48.98 -13.48 7.01
N LYS A 162 49.47 -14.22 8.02
CA LYS A 162 50.70 -13.90 8.73
C LYS A 162 51.93 -14.41 7.97
N THR A 163 52.32 -13.71 6.90
CA THR A 163 53.52 -14.02 6.11
C THR A 163 54.07 -12.78 5.41
N LYS A 164 55.34 -12.84 5.00
CA LYS A 164 55.99 -11.78 4.22
C LYS A 164 55.49 -11.72 2.77
N HIS A 165 55.09 -12.85 2.17
CA HIS A 165 54.68 -12.92 0.76
C HIS A 165 53.15 -13.04 0.61
N LYS A 166 52.52 -12.12 -0.13
CA LYS A 166 51.05 -12.06 -0.28
C LYS A 166 50.51 -12.85 -1.49
N LYS A 167 51.26 -13.83 -2.02
CA LYS A 167 50.92 -14.53 -3.27
C LYS A 167 49.55 -15.23 -3.22
N THR A 168 49.29 -15.98 -2.16
CA THR A 168 48.00 -16.66 -1.94
C THR A 168 46.88 -15.67 -1.64
N PHE A 169 47.18 -14.56 -0.97
CA PHE A 169 46.21 -13.49 -0.72
C PHE A 169 45.69 -12.85 -2.00
N TYR A 170 46.59 -12.46 -2.91
CA TYR A 170 46.21 -11.94 -4.23
C TYR A 170 45.48 -12.98 -5.07
N TYR A 171 45.88 -14.25 -4.97
CA TYR A 171 45.17 -15.34 -5.65
C TYR A 171 43.73 -15.51 -5.14
N LEU A 172 43.52 -15.42 -3.82
CA LEU A 172 42.19 -15.47 -3.22
C LEU A 172 41.31 -14.30 -3.65
N GLU A 173 41.87 -13.08 -3.74
CA GLU A 173 41.18 -11.92 -4.29
C GLU A 173 40.71 -12.15 -5.75
N GLN A 174 41.59 -12.71 -6.59
CA GLN A 174 41.22 -13.07 -7.98
C GLN A 174 40.09 -14.11 -8.03
N ILE A 175 40.09 -15.10 -7.14
CA ILE A 175 39.00 -16.09 -7.04
C ILE A 175 37.69 -15.41 -6.60
N ILE A 176 37.74 -14.53 -5.60
CA ILE A 176 36.56 -13.79 -5.13
C ILE A 176 35.96 -12.93 -6.25
N LEU A 177 36.80 -12.29 -7.07
CA LEU A 177 36.36 -11.54 -8.24
C LEU A 177 35.77 -12.46 -9.31
N LYS A 178 36.43 -13.59 -9.61
CA LYS A 178 35.99 -14.56 -10.61
C LYS A 178 34.63 -15.17 -10.28
N HIS A 179 34.39 -15.52 -9.01
CA HIS A 179 33.14 -16.11 -8.55
C HIS A 179 32.12 -15.06 -8.06
N LYS A 180 32.46 -13.77 -8.10
CA LYS A 180 31.61 -12.66 -7.62
C LYS A 180 31.11 -12.87 -6.18
N ALA A 181 31.94 -13.44 -5.30
CA ALA A 181 31.55 -13.74 -3.92
C ALA A 181 31.37 -12.49 -3.03
N HIS A 182 31.86 -11.33 -3.48
CA HIS A 182 31.80 -10.05 -2.76
C HIS A 182 30.51 -9.25 -3.00
N VAL A 183 29.55 -9.75 -3.79
CA VAL A 183 28.35 -8.99 -4.23
C VAL A 183 27.49 -8.49 -3.05
N ASN A 184 27.40 -9.26 -1.96
CA ASN A 184 26.57 -8.93 -0.80
C ASN A 184 27.33 -8.14 0.30
N THR A 185 28.55 -7.67 0.00
CA THR A 185 29.35 -6.90 0.96
C THR A 185 28.93 -5.43 0.99
N VAL A 186 28.86 -4.85 2.19
CA VAL A 186 28.58 -3.42 2.37
C VAL A 186 29.82 -2.59 2.09
N ASN A 187 30.94 -3.07 2.61
CA ASN A 187 32.21 -2.38 2.55
C ASN A 187 33.34 -3.41 2.68
N ILE A 188 34.49 -3.08 2.11
CA ILE A 188 35.70 -3.88 2.22
C ILE A 188 36.80 -2.91 2.69
N LYS A 189 37.39 -3.18 3.85
CA LYS A 189 38.48 -2.35 4.39
C LYS A 189 39.80 -3.11 4.38
N PRO A 190 40.88 -2.53 3.82
CA PRO A 190 42.21 -3.05 3.99
C PRO A 190 42.68 -2.83 5.43
N CYS A 191 43.25 -3.88 6.03
CA CYS A 191 43.85 -3.84 7.35
C CYS A 191 45.29 -4.36 7.31
N HIS A 192 46.03 -4.17 8.40
CA HIS A 192 47.35 -4.76 8.52
C HIS A 192 47.25 -6.29 8.38
N GLU A 193 48.06 -6.86 7.49
CA GLU A 193 48.11 -8.30 7.19
C GLU A 193 46.81 -8.92 6.64
N GLY A 194 45.86 -8.12 6.11
CA GLY A 194 44.65 -8.69 5.50
C GLY A 194 43.54 -7.71 5.07
N LEU A 195 42.32 -8.24 4.97
CA LEU A 195 41.10 -7.55 4.54
C LEU A 195 39.93 -7.88 5.45
N ASP A 196 39.06 -6.89 5.68
CA ASP A 196 37.80 -7.04 6.41
C ASP A 196 36.62 -6.82 5.48
N PHE A 197 35.75 -7.82 5.39
CA PHE A 197 34.49 -7.79 4.64
C PHE A 197 33.33 -7.55 5.61
N PHE A 198 32.53 -6.53 5.34
CA PHE A 198 31.39 -6.16 6.17
C PHE A 198 30.07 -6.59 5.52
N TYR A 199 29.17 -7.18 6.31
CA TYR A 199 27.88 -7.70 5.85
C TYR A 199 26.71 -7.20 6.71
N ILE A 200 25.55 -7.00 6.07
CA ILE A 200 24.29 -6.66 6.75
C ILE A 200 23.68 -7.91 7.40
N GLN A 201 23.72 -9.05 6.71
CA GLN A 201 23.15 -10.30 7.21
C GLN A 201 24.25 -11.30 7.55
N GLN A 202 24.08 -12.01 8.66
CA GLN A 202 25.03 -13.06 9.07
C GLN A 202 25.06 -14.22 8.07
N GLN A 203 23.95 -14.48 7.38
CA GLN A 203 23.86 -15.57 6.39
C GLN A 203 24.78 -15.32 5.19
N ASP A 204 24.93 -14.07 4.75
CA ASP A 204 25.81 -13.71 3.64
C ASP A 204 27.28 -13.84 4.05
N ALA A 205 27.61 -13.46 5.28
CA ALA A 205 28.95 -13.66 5.84
C ALA A 205 29.36 -15.14 5.92
N ARG A 206 28.41 -16.07 6.10
CA ARG A 206 28.69 -17.52 6.14
C ARG A 206 28.86 -18.16 4.76
N LYS A 207 28.41 -17.50 3.69
CA LYS A 207 28.54 -17.98 2.31
C LYS A 207 29.91 -17.66 1.72
N LEU A 208 30.57 -16.64 2.26
CA LEU A 208 31.97 -16.31 1.97
C LEU A 208 32.90 -17.33 2.65
#